data_AF-A0A0G0JHG4-F1
#
_entry.id   AF-A0A0G0JHG4-F1
#
_cell.length_a   1.000
_cell.length_b   1.000
_cell.length_c   1.000
_cell.angle_alpha   90.00
_cell.angle_beta   90.00
_cell.angle_gamma   90.00
#
_symmetry.space_group_name_H-M   'P 1'
#
loop_
_entity.id
_entity.type
_entity.pdbx_description
1 polymer ?
#
loop_
_entity_poly.entity_id
_entity_poly.type
_entity_poly.pdbx_seq_one_letter_code
_entity_poly.pdbx_strand_id
1 'polypeptide(L)'
;MNLWQSYLNLYASLPDRCEKSLGLISEPVDSLSSIVFFISAFFIYKLLKNNNIQDQRIKLLVILVVLIGIGSTTYHSFHSPYTAIFDLLPIYIFVFYSLYLLAAFISESKILQYGIPLLLFIFQLGFRFASIPLFILGMPTFHIFNIIFILGLSFWLYSRIGKVIVSIFPVLFSYSLGVLARYFDLIVCPINGVGTHFIWHICVAFATYYTAKFFVKLLSVKSGL
;
A
#
# COMPACT_ATOMS: atom_id res chain seq x y z
N MET A 1 24.31 -16.38 14.64
CA MET A 1 23.14 -15.86 13.90
C MET A 1 23.53 -14.50 13.33
N ASN A 2 23.47 -14.29 12.01
CA ASN A 2 23.84 -12.98 11.44
C ASN A 2 22.76 -11.94 11.78
N LEU A 3 23.12 -10.66 11.81
CA LEU A 3 22.22 -9.54 12.14
C LEU A 3 20.91 -9.59 11.35
N TRP A 4 20.99 -10.03 10.09
CA TRP A 4 19.84 -10.20 9.20
C TRP A 4 18.88 -11.31 9.67
N GLN A 5 19.37 -12.50 10.00
CA GLN A 5 18.54 -13.57 10.56
C GLN A 5 17.94 -13.17 11.91
N SER A 6 18.70 -12.45 12.74
CA SER A 6 18.21 -11.95 14.03
C SER A 6 17.10 -10.91 13.86
N TYR A 7 17.22 -10.02 12.88
CA TYR A 7 16.17 -9.06 12.53
C TYR A 7 14.92 -9.76 11.99
N LEU A 8 15.08 -10.71 11.06
CA LEU A 8 13.96 -11.48 10.53
C LEU A 8 13.24 -12.29 11.61
N ASN A 9 13.99 -12.87 12.56
CA ASN A 9 13.42 -13.59 13.69
C ASN A 9 12.71 -12.66 14.67
N LEU A 10 13.27 -11.47 14.96
CA LEU A 10 12.61 -10.47 15.80
C LEU A 10 11.31 -9.98 15.15
N TYR A 11 11.35 -9.67 13.85
CA TYR A 11 10.18 -9.26 13.07
C TYR A 11 9.11 -10.36 13.02
N ALA A 12 9.51 -11.62 12.83
CA ALA A 12 8.61 -12.77 12.87
C ALA A 12 8.08 -13.11 14.28
N SER A 13 8.71 -12.61 15.34
CA SER A 13 8.36 -12.86 16.74
C SER A 13 7.48 -11.81 17.39
N LEU A 14 7.39 -10.61 16.80
CA LEU A 14 6.40 -9.62 17.21
C LEU A 14 5.02 -10.21 16.87
N PRO A 15 4.04 -10.20 17.77
CA PRO A 15 2.68 -10.53 17.40
C PRO A 15 2.15 -9.35 16.60
N ASP A 16 2.42 -9.26 15.31
CA ASP A 16 1.93 -8.16 14.46
C ASP A 16 0.62 -8.50 13.75
N ARG A 17 0.08 -9.72 14.00
CA ARG A 17 -1.23 -10.19 13.53
C ARG A 17 -1.94 -11.14 14.49
N CYS A 18 -3.26 -11.04 14.52
CA CYS A 18 -4.15 -11.81 15.40
C CYS A 18 -4.42 -13.24 14.93
N GLU A 19 -4.96 -13.41 13.72
CA GLU A 19 -5.50 -14.69 13.24
C GLU A 19 -4.41 -15.75 13.24
N LYS A 20 -4.69 -16.95 13.78
CA LYS A 20 -3.81 -18.12 13.69
C LYS A 20 -4.62 -19.40 13.61
N SER A 21 -4.36 -20.21 12.59
CA SER A 21 -4.97 -21.51 12.35
C SER A 21 -3.93 -22.62 12.33
N LEU A 22 -4.31 -23.81 12.79
CA LEU A 22 -3.50 -25.03 12.74
C LEU A 22 -3.63 -25.78 11.40
N GLY A 23 -4.41 -25.26 10.46
CA GLY A 23 -4.64 -25.87 9.14
C GLY A 23 -3.54 -25.58 8.12
N LEU A 24 -3.75 -26.02 6.88
CA LEU A 24 -2.85 -25.78 5.74
C LEU A 24 -2.67 -24.28 5.41
N ILE A 25 -3.66 -23.46 5.80
CA ILE A 25 -3.66 -22.00 5.65
C ILE A 25 -3.50 -21.43 7.05
N SER A 26 -2.43 -20.67 7.28
CA SER A 26 -2.12 -20.13 8.59
C SER A 26 -3.12 -19.05 9.05
N GLU A 27 -3.60 -18.21 8.13
CA GLU A 27 -4.56 -17.12 8.40
C GLU A 27 -5.71 -17.17 7.35
N PRO A 28 -6.76 -17.98 7.55
CA PRO A 28 -7.81 -18.20 6.56
C PRO A 28 -8.59 -16.95 6.14
N VAL A 29 -9.02 -16.12 7.08
CA VAL A 29 -9.79 -14.90 6.79
C VAL A 29 -8.90 -13.85 6.13
N ASP A 30 -7.66 -13.70 6.59
CA ASP A 30 -6.71 -12.79 5.96
C ASP A 30 -6.34 -13.24 4.54
N SER A 31 -6.09 -14.54 4.33
CA SER A 31 -5.84 -15.09 2.98
C SER A 31 -7.02 -14.90 2.04
N LEU A 32 -8.25 -15.13 2.53
CA LEU A 32 -9.46 -14.95 1.73
C LEU A 32 -9.70 -13.48 1.41
N SER A 33 -9.48 -12.59 2.37
CA SER A 33 -9.67 -11.15 2.16
C SER A 33 -8.65 -10.56 1.20
N SER A 34 -7.45 -11.13 1.03
CA SER A 34 -6.50 -10.74 -0.03
C SER A 34 -7.08 -10.86 -1.45
N ILE A 35 -8.15 -11.64 -1.65
CA ILE A 35 -8.84 -11.75 -2.95
C ILE A 35 -9.35 -10.38 -3.43
N VAL A 36 -9.63 -9.44 -2.52
CA VAL A 36 -10.12 -8.09 -2.86
C VAL A 36 -9.13 -7.29 -3.70
N PHE A 37 -7.83 -7.62 -3.70
CA PHE A 37 -6.86 -7.00 -4.60
C PHE A 37 -7.09 -7.39 -6.07
N PHE A 38 -7.47 -8.64 -6.36
CA PHE A 38 -7.82 -9.06 -7.73
C PHE A 38 -9.12 -8.38 -8.18
N ILE A 39 -10.07 -8.20 -7.27
CA ILE A 39 -11.30 -7.42 -7.53
C ILE A 39 -10.94 -5.97 -7.86
N SER A 40 -10.07 -5.34 -7.08
CA SER A 40 -9.54 -3.99 -7.37
C SER A 40 -8.88 -3.93 -8.73
N ALA A 41 -7.95 -4.86 -9.05
CA ALA A 41 -7.28 -4.92 -10.34
C ALA A 41 -8.27 -5.03 -11.51
N PHE A 42 -9.32 -5.85 -11.37
CA PHE A 42 -10.38 -5.98 -12.37
C PHE A 42 -11.16 -4.67 -12.56
N PHE A 43 -11.50 -3.96 -11.48
CA PHE A 43 -12.16 -2.66 -11.57
C PHE A 43 -11.24 -1.58 -12.15
N ILE A 44 -9.94 -1.61 -11.86
CA ILE A 44 -8.95 -0.74 -12.51
C ILE A 44 -8.91 -1.04 -14.01
N TYR A 45 -8.82 -2.31 -14.40
CA TYR A 45 -8.85 -2.69 -15.83
C TYR A 45 -10.11 -2.17 -16.53
N LYS A 46 -11.29 -2.37 -15.93
CA LYS A 46 -12.56 -1.82 -16.46
C LYS A 46 -12.53 -0.31 -16.56
N LEU A 47 -12.02 0.38 -15.54
CA LEU A 47 -11.88 1.83 -15.53
C LEU A 47 -11.00 2.31 -16.70
N LEU A 48 -9.85 1.68 -16.93
CA LEU A 48 -8.94 2.02 -18.04
C LEU A 48 -9.61 1.76 -19.39
N LYS A 49 -10.29 0.62 -19.54
CA LYS A 49 -11.02 0.26 -20.76
C LYS A 49 -12.13 1.27 -21.08
N ASN A 50 -12.96 1.60 -20.09
CA ASN A 50 -14.11 2.50 -20.27
C ASN A 50 -13.68 3.94 -20.61
N ASN A 51 -12.50 4.37 -20.18
CA ASN A 51 -11.95 5.69 -20.49
C ASN A 51 -10.96 5.64 -21.68
N ASN A 52 -10.88 4.53 -22.43
CA ASN A 52 -9.97 4.34 -23.56
C ASN A 52 -8.49 4.68 -23.25
N ILE A 53 -8.04 4.41 -22.02
CA ILE A 53 -6.69 4.75 -21.56
C ILE A 53 -5.68 3.79 -22.18
N GLN A 54 -4.86 4.29 -23.11
CA GLN A 54 -3.81 3.51 -23.76
C GLN A 54 -2.44 3.62 -23.09
N ASP A 55 -2.28 4.54 -22.14
CA ASP A 55 -1.01 4.77 -21.43
C ASP A 55 -0.55 3.50 -20.69
N GLN A 56 0.53 2.89 -21.19
CA GLN A 56 1.09 1.66 -20.64
C GLN A 56 1.59 1.83 -19.20
N ARG A 57 1.96 3.06 -18.82
CA ARG A 57 2.41 3.35 -17.46
C ARG A 57 1.29 3.16 -16.46
N ILE A 58 0.07 3.60 -16.80
CA ILE A 58 -1.09 3.39 -15.91
C ILE A 58 -1.55 1.93 -15.95
N LYS A 59 -1.48 1.26 -17.11
CA LYS A 59 -1.79 -0.17 -17.21
C LYS A 59 -0.90 -1.03 -16.31
N LEU A 60 0.36 -0.64 -16.08
CA LEU A 60 1.25 -1.33 -15.15
C LEU A 60 0.71 -1.36 -13.72
N LEU A 61 -0.09 -0.37 -13.30
CA LEU A 61 -0.73 -0.37 -11.97
C LEU A 61 -1.65 -1.59 -11.78
N VAL A 62 -2.32 -2.07 -12.84
CA VAL A 62 -3.15 -3.28 -12.78
C VAL A 62 -2.29 -4.49 -12.43
N ILE A 63 -1.15 -4.65 -13.12
CA ILE A 63 -0.22 -5.77 -12.91
C ILE A 63 0.33 -5.72 -11.48
N LEU A 64 0.72 -4.55 -11.00
CA LEU A 64 1.23 -4.37 -9.64
C LEU A 64 0.18 -4.73 -8.59
N VAL A 65 -1.09 -4.37 -8.80
CA VAL A 65 -2.18 -4.75 -7.87
C VAL A 65 -2.46 -6.26 -7.88
N VAL A 66 -2.36 -6.92 -9.03
CA VAL A 66 -2.41 -8.40 -9.10
C VAL A 66 -1.26 -9.03 -8.33
N LEU A 67 -0.03 -8.51 -8.49
CA LEU A 67 1.13 -9.00 -7.74
C LEU A 67 0.99 -8.79 -6.23
N ILE A 68 0.40 -7.67 -5.79
CA ILE A 68 0.04 -7.45 -4.37
C ILE A 68 -0.93 -8.54 -3.90
N GLY A 69 -1.98 -8.84 -4.66
CA GLY A 69 -2.93 -9.90 -4.32
C GLY A 69 -2.29 -11.28 -4.20
N ILE A 70 -1.41 -11.64 -5.15
CA ILE A 70 -0.66 -12.91 -5.13
C ILE A 70 0.26 -12.96 -3.91
N GLY A 71 1.05 -11.90 -3.68
CA GLY A 71 1.98 -11.81 -2.56
C GLY A 71 1.27 -11.95 -1.21
N SER A 72 0.23 -11.15 -1.00
CA SER A 72 -0.59 -11.14 0.21
C SER A 72 -1.23 -12.50 0.48
N THR A 73 -1.93 -13.08 -0.52
CA THR A 73 -2.56 -14.40 -0.36
C THR A 73 -1.52 -15.48 0.00
N THR A 74 -0.34 -15.44 -0.65
CA THR A 74 0.74 -16.40 -0.40
C THR A 74 1.31 -16.25 1.00
N TYR A 75 1.49 -15.02 1.48
CA TYR A 75 1.99 -14.78 2.82
C TYR A 75 1.05 -15.26 3.91
N HIS A 76 -0.22 -14.89 3.83
CA HIS A 76 -1.23 -15.28 4.81
C HIS A 76 -1.51 -16.80 4.80
N SER A 77 -1.25 -17.46 3.67
CA SER A 77 -1.35 -18.92 3.57
C SER A 77 -0.19 -19.66 4.24
N PHE A 78 1.07 -19.24 4.03
CA PHE A 78 2.24 -20.07 4.34
C PHE A 78 3.19 -19.54 5.41
N HIS A 79 3.14 -18.25 5.77
CA HIS A 79 3.91 -17.66 6.87
C HIS A 79 5.41 -17.99 6.90
N SER A 80 6.14 -17.48 5.92
CA SER A 80 7.61 -17.48 5.92
C SER A 80 8.19 -16.09 5.67
N PRO A 81 9.46 -15.84 6.05
CA PRO A 81 10.16 -14.60 5.71
C PRO A 81 10.19 -14.32 4.20
N TYR A 82 10.29 -15.37 3.37
CA TYR A 82 10.29 -15.23 1.90
C TYR A 82 8.92 -14.80 1.39
N THR A 83 7.85 -15.41 1.91
CA THR A 83 6.48 -15.01 1.54
C THR A 83 6.12 -13.64 2.08
N ALA A 84 6.71 -13.21 3.21
CA ALA A 84 6.57 -11.84 3.70
C ALA A 84 7.19 -10.82 2.73
N ILE A 85 8.36 -11.14 2.16
CA ILE A 85 8.97 -10.30 1.12
C ILE A 85 8.08 -10.28 -0.13
N PHE A 86 7.50 -11.42 -0.52
CA PHE A 86 6.59 -11.48 -1.66
C PHE A 86 5.31 -10.67 -1.47
N ASP A 87 4.83 -10.49 -0.24
CA ASP A 87 3.72 -9.57 0.07
C ASP A 87 4.16 -8.09 0.07
N LEU A 88 5.27 -7.78 0.75
CA LEU A 88 5.70 -6.40 0.95
C LEU A 88 6.29 -5.76 -0.32
N LEU A 89 7.06 -6.50 -1.11
CA LEU A 89 7.81 -5.95 -2.24
C LEU A 89 6.89 -5.36 -3.33
N PRO A 90 5.81 -6.04 -3.79
CA PRO A 90 4.85 -5.45 -4.73
C PRO A 90 4.21 -4.16 -4.21
N ILE A 91 3.91 -4.07 -2.90
CA ILE A 91 3.35 -2.86 -2.29
C ILE A 91 4.36 -1.71 -2.39
N TYR A 92 5.63 -1.97 -2.06
CA TYR A 92 6.70 -0.99 -2.18
C TYR A 92 6.88 -0.49 -3.61
N ILE A 93 6.88 -1.42 -4.58
CA ILE A 93 6.98 -1.07 -6.00
C ILE A 93 5.76 -0.25 -6.42
N PHE A 94 4.54 -0.61 -6.00
CA PHE A 94 3.33 0.14 -6.32
C PHE A 94 3.38 1.58 -5.80
N VAL A 95 3.78 1.79 -4.54
CA VAL A 95 3.90 3.12 -3.95
C VAL A 95 4.99 3.93 -4.64
N PHE A 96 6.18 3.34 -4.81
CA PHE A 96 7.30 3.99 -5.49
C PHE A 96 6.90 4.40 -6.91
N TYR A 97 6.31 3.47 -7.66
CA TYR A 97 5.91 3.68 -9.04
C TYR A 97 4.79 4.73 -9.17
N SER A 98 3.82 4.73 -8.26
CA SER A 98 2.77 5.75 -8.22
C SER A 98 3.36 7.15 -8.00
N LEU A 99 4.28 7.30 -7.05
CA LEU A 99 4.95 8.58 -6.81
C LEU A 99 5.86 9.00 -7.96
N TYR A 100 6.59 8.07 -8.55
CA TYR A 100 7.36 8.29 -9.78
C TYR A 100 6.47 8.80 -10.91
N LEU A 101 5.33 8.13 -11.14
CA LEU A 101 4.39 8.48 -12.20
C LEU A 101 3.79 9.87 -11.97
N LEU A 102 3.39 10.18 -10.73
CA LEU A 102 2.90 11.50 -10.33
C LEU A 102 3.95 12.59 -10.56
N ALA A 103 5.20 12.35 -10.13
CA ALA A 103 6.30 13.27 -10.35
C ALA A 103 6.60 13.47 -11.85
N ALA A 104 6.51 12.41 -12.66
CA ALA A 104 6.65 12.48 -14.12
C ALA A 104 5.50 13.24 -14.80
N PHE A 105 4.31 13.28 -14.19
CA PHE A 105 3.19 14.08 -14.70
C PHE A 105 3.39 15.59 -14.52
N ILE A 106 4.06 15.99 -13.45
CA ILE A 106 4.18 17.40 -13.03
C ILE A 106 5.55 18.02 -13.31
N SER A 107 6.58 17.21 -13.57
CA SER A 107 7.94 17.69 -13.79
C SER A 107 8.74 16.79 -14.73
N GLU A 108 9.57 17.41 -15.58
CA GLU A 108 10.55 16.72 -16.41
C GLU A 108 11.86 16.41 -15.66
N SER A 109 12.06 17.00 -14.48
CA SER A 109 13.26 16.80 -13.67
C SER A 109 13.36 15.35 -13.20
N LYS A 110 14.40 14.64 -13.66
CA LYS A 110 14.72 13.28 -13.20
C LYS A 110 15.00 13.23 -11.70
N ILE A 111 15.55 14.31 -11.15
CA ILE A 111 15.78 14.44 -9.71
C ILE A 111 14.45 14.41 -8.95
N LEU A 112 13.41 15.09 -9.43
CA LEU A 112 12.10 15.02 -8.78
C LEU A 112 11.40 13.67 -9.03
N GLN A 113 11.49 13.14 -10.25
CA GLN A 113 10.87 11.87 -10.63
C GLN A 113 11.36 10.69 -9.78
N TYR A 114 12.65 10.60 -9.52
CA TYR A 114 13.23 9.52 -8.72
C TYR A 114 13.48 9.92 -7.26
N GLY A 115 13.77 11.19 -6.99
CA GLY A 115 14.12 11.66 -5.65
C GLY A 115 12.94 11.65 -4.68
N ILE A 116 11.74 12.06 -5.10
CA ILE A 116 10.53 12.01 -4.24
C ILE A 116 10.23 10.57 -3.78
N PRO A 117 10.07 9.58 -4.68
CA PRO A 117 9.80 8.21 -4.25
C PRO A 117 10.99 7.59 -3.49
N LEU A 118 12.24 7.89 -3.89
CA LEU A 118 13.42 7.38 -3.20
C LEU A 118 13.55 7.93 -1.78
N LEU A 119 13.27 9.21 -1.57
CA LEU A 119 13.29 9.83 -0.24
C LEU A 119 12.30 9.13 0.70
N LEU A 120 11.08 8.91 0.23
CA LEU A 120 10.08 8.19 1.01
C LEU A 120 10.53 6.76 1.30
N PHE A 121 11.12 6.07 0.31
CA PHE A 121 11.59 4.69 0.46
C PHE A 121 12.76 4.60 1.46
N ILE A 122 13.77 5.45 1.35
CA ILE A 122 14.90 5.54 2.30
C ILE A 122 14.38 5.82 3.70
N PHE A 123 13.43 6.73 3.85
CA PHE A 123 12.84 7.05 5.14
C PHE A 123 12.13 5.84 5.75
N GLN A 124 11.26 5.16 4.98
CA GLN A 124 10.57 3.96 5.45
C GLN A 124 11.54 2.82 5.83
N LEU A 125 12.59 2.64 5.03
CA LEU A 125 13.61 1.63 5.27
C LEU A 125 14.47 1.99 6.50
N GLY A 126 14.79 3.26 6.70
CA GLY A 126 15.49 3.77 7.87
C GLY A 126 14.71 3.53 9.17
N PHE A 127 13.40 3.77 9.18
CA PHE A 127 12.54 3.43 10.33
C PHE A 127 12.55 1.93 10.65
N ARG A 128 12.55 1.09 9.61
CA ARG A 128 12.62 -0.37 9.77
C ARG A 128 13.98 -0.84 10.31
N PHE A 129 15.09 -0.28 9.83
CA PHE A 129 16.45 -0.70 10.22
C PHE A 129 16.96 -0.10 11.51
N ALA A 130 16.56 1.13 11.84
CA ALA A 130 16.96 1.74 13.08
C ALA A 130 16.39 0.98 14.30
N SER A 131 15.51 -0.02 14.06
CA SER A 131 14.82 -0.81 15.08
C SER A 131 14.20 0.07 16.14
N ILE A 132 13.93 1.34 15.79
CA ILE A 132 13.35 2.31 16.68
C ILE A 132 11.94 1.79 16.88
N PRO A 133 11.63 1.20 18.04
CA PRO A 133 10.30 0.70 18.32
C PRO A 133 9.49 1.92 18.76
N LEU A 134 9.46 2.95 17.92
CA LEU A 134 8.47 4.00 18.00
C LEU A 134 7.17 3.36 17.50
N PHE A 135 6.64 2.48 18.32
CA PHE A 135 5.22 2.17 18.39
C PHE A 135 4.57 3.35 19.13
N ILE A 136 4.59 4.53 18.52
CA ILE A 136 3.73 5.61 19.00
C ILE A 136 2.31 5.13 18.73
N LEU A 137 1.55 4.88 19.79
CA LEU A 137 0.18 4.35 19.70
C LEU A 137 0.15 2.97 18.98
N GLY A 138 0.94 1.98 19.42
CA GLY A 138 0.79 0.57 19.02
C GLY A 138 0.83 0.22 17.52
N MET A 139 1.39 1.09 16.68
CA MET A 139 1.52 0.90 15.23
C MET A 139 2.95 1.18 14.73
N PRO A 140 3.42 0.55 13.64
CA PRO A 140 4.64 1.01 12.97
C PRO A 140 4.51 2.47 12.54
N THR A 141 5.31 3.35 13.14
CA THR A 141 5.27 4.81 12.95
C THR A 141 5.32 5.26 11.50
N PHE A 142 5.92 4.46 10.61
CA PHE A 142 6.00 4.77 9.18
C PHE A 142 4.63 4.96 8.50
N HIS A 143 3.55 4.34 8.99
CA HIS A 143 2.20 4.55 8.43
C HIS A 143 1.67 5.96 8.67
N ILE A 144 1.88 6.50 9.87
CA ILE A 144 1.53 7.89 10.21
C ILE A 144 2.34 8.85 9.34
N PHE A 145 3.64 8.58 9.19
CA PHE A 145 4.49 9.37 8.29
C PHE A 145 4.03 9.33 6.84
N ASN A 146 3.57 8.17 6.34
CA ASN A 146 3.01 8.08 4.99
C ASN A 146 1.74 8.95 4.84
N ILE A 147 0.86 8.97 5.84
CA ILE A 147 -0.35 9.82 5.85
C ILE A 147 0.05 11.31 5.82
N ILE A 148 0.97 11.72 6.69
CA ILE A 148 1.48 13.10 6.74
C ILE A 148 2.18 13.47 5.42
N PHE A 149 2.96 12.55 4.85
CA PHE A 149 3.63 12.72 3.57
C PHE A 149 2.63 12.93 2.44
N ILE A 150 1.58 12.10 2.35
CA ILE A 150 0.51 12.26 1.34
C ILE A 150 -0.20 13.60 1.52
N LEU A 151 -0.50 14.01 2.76
CA LEU A 151 -1.11 15.31 3.05
C LEU A 151 -0.23 16.48 2.62
N GLY A 152 1.04 16.50 3.03
CA GLY A 152 2.00 17.53 2.67
C GLY A 152 2.25 17.59 1.15
N LEU A 153 2.39 16.44 0.52
CA LEU A 153 2.51 16.32 -0.93
C LEU A 153 1.25 16.85 -1.63
N SER A 154 0.06 16.53 -1.13
CA SER A 154 -1.21 17.01 -1.70
C SER A 154 -1.35 18.52 -1.61
N PHE A 155 -0.92 19.14 -0.51
CA PHE A 155 -0.90 20.60 -0.37
C PHE A 155 0.02 21.25 -1.41
N TRP A 156 1.24 20.74 -1.57
CA TRP A 156 2.17 21.21 -2.59
C TRP A 156 1.62 21.01 -4.01
N LEU A 157 1.03 19.85 -4.29
CA LEU A 157 0.44 19.52 -5.59
C LEU A 157 -0.78 20.37 -5.95
N TYR A 158 -1.52 20.90 -4.98
CA TYR A 158 -2.65 21.78 -5.25
C TYR A 158 -2.23 22.98 -6.12
N SER A 159 -1.04 23.53 -5.88
CA SER A 159 -0.46 24.61 -6.69
C SER A 159 -0.07 24.21 -8.12
N ARG A 160 0.05 22.91 -8.40
CA ARG A 160 0.54 22.35 -9.68
C ARG A 160 -0.55 21.74 -10.55
N ILE A 161 -1.51 21.05 -9.93
CA ILE A 161 -2.58 20.31 -10.62
C ILE A 161 -3.99 20.77 -10.20
N GLY A 162 -4.10 21.84 -9.41
CA GLY A 162 -5.36 22.44 -9.00
C GLY A 162 -6.30 21.47 -8.28
N LYS A 163 -7.61 21.62 -8.52
CA LYS A 163 -8.66 20.80 -7.87
C LYS A 163 -8.61 19.31 -8.23
N VAL A 164 -7.79 18.89 -9.21
CA VAL A 164 -7.59 17.46 -9.51
C VAL A 164 -7.06 16.72 -8.29
N ILE A 165 -6.20 17.35 -7.48
CA ILE A 165 -5.64 16.72 -6.27
C ILE A 165 -6.71 16.27 -5.28
N VAL A 166 -7.88 16.92 -5.24
CA VAL A 166 -8.98 16.52 -4.35
C VAL A 166 -9.43 15.08 -4.61
N SER A 167 -9.21 14.55 -5.81
CA SER A 167 -9.51 13.14 -6.12
C SER A 167 -8.57 12.12 -5.46
N ILE A 168 -7.50 12.57 -4.77
CA ILE A 168 -6.67 11.72 -3.91
C ILE A 168 -7.33 11.46 -2.54
N PHE A 169 -8.33 12.24 -2.14
CA PHE A 169 -8.96 12.11 -0.82
C PHE A 169 -9.47 10.68 -0.52
N PRO A 170 -10.14 9.97 -1.46
CA PRO A 170 -10.52 8.58 -1.24
C PRO A 170 -9.34 7.63 -1.00
N VAL A 171 -8.16 7.90 -1.58
CA VAL A 171 -6.93 7.13 -1.32
C VAL A 171 -6.50 7.35 0.13
N LEU A 172 -6.40 8.61 0.55
CA LEU A 172 -6.01 8.98 1.91
C LEU A 172 -6.98 8.42 2.95
N PHE A 173 -8.28 8.58 2.72
CA PHE A 173 -9.34 8.10 3.60
C PHE A 173 -9.29 6.58 3.76
N SER A 174 -9.29 5.84 2.64
CA SER A 174 -9.28 4.37 2.67
C SER A 174 -8.00 3.86 3.31
N TYR A 175 -6.83 4.41 2.95
CA TYR A 175 -5.57 4.04 3.58
C TYR A 175 -5.58 4.29 5.09
N SER A 176 -6.06 5.46 5.54
CA SER A 176 -6.12 5.79 6.97
C SER A 176 -7.04 4.86 7.75
N LEU A 177 -8.18 4.47 7.16
CA LEU A 177 -9.09 3.50 7.77
C LEU A 177 -8.45 2.10 7.86
N GLY A 178 -7.75 1.68 6.82
CA GLY A 178 -6.99 0.43 6.86
C GLY A 178 -5.91 0.46 7.94
N VAL A 179 -5.18 1.57 8.05
CA VAL A 179 -4.18 1.80 9.09
C VAL A 179 -4.83 1.64 10.47
N LEU A 180 -5.99 2.25 10.73
CA LEU A 180 -6.74 2.03 11.98
C LEU A 180 -7.11 0.56 12.21
N ALA A 181 -7.54 -0.16 11.17
CA ALA A 181 -7.82 -1.59 11.29
C ALA A 181 -6.58 -2.41 11.66
N ARG A 182 -5.39 -2.04 11.18
CA ARG A 182 -4.14 -2.67 11.62
C ARG A 182 -3.80 -2.36 13.07
N TYR A 183 -4.10 -1.14 13.54
CA TYR A 183 -3.85 -0.75 14.92
C TYR A 183 -4.69 -1.57 15.90
N PHE A 184 -5.97 -1.74 15.61
CA PHE A 184 -6.90 -2.43 16.49
C PHE A 184 -6.85 -3.96 16.40
N ASP A 185 -6.03 -4.52 15.51
CA ASP A 185 -6.03 -5.95 15.20
C ASP A 185 -5.82 -6.83 16.44
N LEU A 186 -4.75 -6.59 17.18
CA LEU A 186 -4.43 -7.32 18.40
C LEU A 186 -5.31 -6.93 19.59
N ILE A 187 -5.88 -5.73 19.58
CA ILE A 187 -6.77 -5.22 20.64
C ILE A 187 -8.11 -5.96 20.57
N VAL A 188 -8.63 -6.17 19.36
CA VAL A 188 -9.89 -6.88 19.11
C VAL A 188 -9.69 -8.40 19.13
N CYS A 189 -8.46 -8.87 18.92
CA CYS A 189 -8.12 -10.29 18.84
C CYS A 189 -8.73 -11.19 19.93
N PRO A 190 -8.68 -10.83 21.24
CA PRO A 190 -9.23 -11.67 22.30
C PRO A 190 -10.76 -11.82 22.24
N ILE A 191 -11.45 -10.98 21.46
CA ILE A 191 -12.91 -10.94 21.36
C ILE A 191 -13.42 -11.91 20.28
N ASN A 192 -12.78 -11.95 19.11
CA ASN A 192 -13.27 -12.70 17.95
C ASN A 192 -12.29 -13.75 17.40
N GLY A 193 -11.04 -13.80 17.88
CA GLY A 193 -10.00 -14.74 17.42
C GLY A 193 -9.45 -14.48 16.00
N VAL A 194 -9.94 -13.45 15.31
CA VAL A 194 -9.56 -13.09 13.93
C VAL A 194 -8.89 -11.72 13.86
N GLY A 195 -9.28 -10.78 14.74
CA GLY A 195 -8.82 -9.41 14.72
C GLY A 195 -9.57 -8.55 13.69
N THR A 196 -8.84 -7.63 13.05
CA THR A 196 -9.35 -6.65 12.08
C THR A 196 -8.47 -6.52 10.83
N HIS A 197 -7.41 -7.33 10.69
CA HIS A 197 -6.47 -7.25 9.57
C HIS A 197 -7.12 -7.42 8.18
N PHE A 198 -8.13 -8.28 8.04
CA PHE A 198 -8.90 -8.39 6.80
C PHE A 198 -9.51 -7.05 6.32
N ILE A 199 -9.83 -6.11 7.23
CA ILE A 199 -10.34 -4.77 6.89
C ILE A 199 -9.23 -3.92 6.26
N TRP A 200 -7.96 -4.12 6.66
CA TRP A 200 -6.82 -3.50 6.00
C TRP A 200 -6.73 -3.91 4.53
N HIS A 201 -6.90 -5.20 4.20
CA HIS A 201 -6.90 -5.65 2.80
C HIS A 201 -7.96 -4.94 1.96
N ILE A 202 -9.18 -4.88 2.48
CA ILE A 202 -10.30 -4.19 1.82
C ILE A 202 -9.95 -2.71 1.59
N CYS A 203 -9.53 -2.02 2.64
CA CYS A 203 -9.21 -0.60 2.60
C CYS A 203 -8.05 -0.25 1.66
N VAL A 204 -6.99 -1.06 1.65
CA VAL A 204 -5.86 -0.88 0.74
C VAL A 204 -6.26 -1.20 -0.70
N ALA A 205 -7.08 -2.22 -0.94
CA ALA A 205 -7.63 -2.48 -2.27
C ALA A 205 -8.44 -1.28 -2.79
N PHE A 206 -9.29 -0.66 -1.96
CA PHE A 206 -9.94 0.61 -2.32
C PHE A 206 -8.92 1.72 -2.63
N ALA A 207 -7.89 1.89 -1.80
CA ALA A 207 -6.84 2.88 -2.02
C ALA A 207 -6.14 2.67 -3.38
N THR A 208 -5.79 1.43 -3.75
CA THR A 208 -5.18 1.13 -5.05
C THR A 208 -6.09 1.47 -6.24
N TYR A 209 -7.39 1.16 -6.15
CA TYR A 209 -8.37 1.53 -7.17
C TYR A 209 -8.47 3.06 -7.32
N TYR A 210 -8.58 3.78 -6.21
CA TYR A 210 -8.68 5.24 -6.23
C TYR A 210 -7.38 5.91 -6.69
N THR A 211 -6.20 5.31 -6.45
CA THR A 211 -4.93 5.77 -7.03
C THR A 211 -4.97 5.69 -8.55
N ALA A 212 -5.42 4.57 -9.12
CA ALA A 212 -5.57 4.47 -10.57
C ALA A 212 -6.61 5.48 -11.11
N LYS A 213 -7.74 5.64 -10.41
CA LYS A 213 -8.77 6.64 -10.76
C LYS A 213 -8.24 8.07 -10.72
N PHE A 214 -7.39 8.39 -9.75
CA PHE A 214 -6.70 9.67 -9.68
C PHE A 214 -5.83 9.89 -10.94
N PHE A 215 -5.05 8.89 -11.38
CA PHE A 215 -4.25 9.01 -12.60
C PHE A 215 -5.07 9.13 -13.87
N VAL A 216 -6.20 8.43 -13.99
CA VAL A 216 -7.12 8.58 -15.13
C VAL A 216 -7.65 10.02 -15.19
N LYS A 217 -8.06 10.59 -14.05
CA LYS A 217 -8.53 11.98 -13.99
C LYS A 217 -7.41 12.99 -14.26
N LEU A 218 -6.19 12.71 -13.78
CA LEU A 218 -5.04 13.56 -14.03
C LEU A 218 -4.67 13.57 -15.52
N LEU A 219 -4.76 12.42 -16.18
CA LEU A 219 -4.57 12.31 -17.62
C LEU A 219 -5.60 13.12 -18.39
N SER A 220 -6.90 12.97 -18.08
CA SER A 220 -7.96 13.63 -18.84
C SER A 220 -7.77 15.15 -18.87
N VAL A 221 -7.49 15.74 -17.71
CA VAL A 221 -7.23 17.17 -17.56
C VAL A 221 -5.98 17.61 -18.36
N LYS A 222 -4.92 16.80 -18.38
CA LYS A 222 -3.68 17.14 -19.11
C LYS A 222 -3.84 16.98 -20.63
N SER A 223 -4.68 16.04 -21.08
CA SER A 223 -5.00 15.84 -22.50
C SER A 223 -6.02 16.84 -23.05
N GLY A 224 -6.60 17.71 -22.21
CA GLY A 224 -7.65 18.64 -22.63
C GLY A 224 -9.01 17.97 -22.88
N LEU A 225 -9.24 16.80 -22.25
CA LEU A 225 -10.50 16.06 -22.26
C LEU A 225 -11.32 16.33 -20.99
#